data_AF-A0A222FMP5-F1
#
_entry.id   AF-A0A222FMP5-F1
#
_cell.length_a   1.000
_cell.length_b   1.000
_cell.length_c   1.000
_cell.angle_alpha   90.00
_cell.angle_beta   90.00
_cell.angle_gamma   90.00
#
_symmetry.space_group_name_H-M   'P 1'
#
loop_
_entity.id
_entity.type
_entity.pdbx_description
1 polymer ?
#
loop_
_entity_poly.entity_id
_entity_poly.type
_entity_poly.pdbx_seq_one_letter_code
_entity_poly.pdbx_strand_id
1 'polypeptide(L)'
;MHMKHYYVTDLPRADGYHVIHSDECSRLPLPNTRTYLGVYPFAVNALEQARRFRTAVNGCLHCTPGCYHGILASNRHKEEQTQDDQTPSASAQSA
;
A
#
# COMPACT_ATOMS: atom_id res chain seq x y z
N MET A 1 -1.62 -8.80 -14.64
CA MET A 1 -1.21 -8.52 -13.23
C MET A 1 -2.35 -8.98 -12.35
N HIS A 2 -2.10 -9.79 -11.32
CA HIS A 2 -3.17 -10.36 -10.51
C HIS A 2 -3.51 -9.42 -9.34
N MET A 3 -4.78 -9.07 -9.22
CA MET A 3 -5.28 -8.20 -8.16
C MET A 3 -5.61 -9.05 -6.94
N LYS A 4 -5.15 -8.65 -5.76
CA LYS A 4 -5.37 -9.39 -4.50
C LYS A 4 -5.97 -8.51 -3.44
N HIS A 5 -6.82 -9.10 -2.60
CA HIS A 5 -7.37 -8.41 -1.43
C HIS A 5 -6.35 -8.44 -0.31
N TYR A 6 -6.11 -7.29 0.32
CA TYR A 6 -5.17 -7.18 1.43
C TYR A 6 -5.86 -6.78 2.72
N TYR A 7 -5.33 -7.29 3.83
CA TYR A 7 -5.83 -7.07 5.18
C TYR A 7 -4.65 -6.79 6.12
N VAL A 8 -4.84 -5.99 7.15
CA VAL A 8 -3.86 -5.78 8.23
C VAL A 8 -4.38 -6.34 9.54
N THR A 9 -3.52 -6.93 10.36
CA THR A 9 -3.91 -7.34 11.72
C THR A 9 -4.24 -6.13 12.59
N ASP A 10 -5.35 -6.19 13.33
CA ASP A 10 -5.71 -5.11 14.26
C ASP A 10 -4.87 -5.10 15.52
N LEU A 11 -4.42 -6.28 15.93
CA LEU A 11 -3.47 -6.49 17.01
C LEU A 11 -2.05 -6.61 16.45
N PRO A 12 -1.06 -5.99 17.11
CA PRO A 12 0.33 -6.20 16.77
C PRO A 12 0.76 -7.61 17.15
N ARG A 13 1.75 -8.15 16.45
CA ARG A 13 2.46 -9.36 16.85
C ARG A 13 3.35 -9.07 18.08
N ALA A 14 3.92 -10.09 18.70
CA ALA A 14 4.79 -9.98 19.88
C ALA A 14 5.96 -8.99 19.73
N ASP A 15 6.38 -8.69 18.51
CA ASP A 15 7.41 -7.70 18.17
C ASP A 15 6.88 -6.26 18.00
N GLY A 16 5.59 -6.03 18.22
CA GLY A 16 4.95 -4.72 18.13
C GLY A 16 4.49 -4.32 16.71
N TYR A 17 4.67 -5.18 15.70
CA TYR A 17 4.28 -4.87 14.32
C TYR A 17 2.90 -5.41 13.96
N HIS A 18 2.12 -4.58 13.27
CA HIS A 18 0.94 -5.00 12.52
C HIS A 18 1.38 -5.68 11.23
N VAL A 19 0.76 -6.80 10.88
CA VAL A 19 1.17 -7.62 9.74
C VAL A 19 0.10 -7.54 8.66
N ILE A 20 0.51 -7.27 7.42
CA ILE A 20 -0.38 -7.34 6.25
C ILE A 20 -0.40 -8.75 5.65
N HIS A 21 -1.58 -9.18 5.23
CA HIS A 21 -1.87 -10.50 4.66
C HIS A 21 -2.70 -10.34 3.38
N SER A 22 -2.54 -11.26 2.43
CA SER A 22 -3.47 -11.41 1.31
C SER A 22 -4.67 -12.27 1.71
N ASP A 23 -5.76 -12.21 0.97
CA ASP A 23 -6.89 -13.15 1.03
C ASP A 23 -6.47 -14.63 0.94
N GLU A 24 -5.46 -14.94 0.14
CA GLU A 24 -4.94 -16.31 -0.03
C GLU A 24 -4.02 -16.77 1.13
N CYS A 25 -3.84 -15.96 2.16
CA CYS A 25 -2.88 -16.25 3.22
C CYS A 25 -3.38 -17.37 4.15
N SER A 26 -2.62 -18.47 4.28
CA SER A 26 -3.01 -19.61 5.12
C SER A 26 -3.12 -19.28 6.62
N ARG A 27 -2.48 -18.18 7.05
CA ARG A 27 -2.53 -17.64 8.42
C ARG A 27 -3.27 -16.31 8.47
N LEU A 28 -4.29 -16.14 7.62
CA LEU A 28 -5.09 -14.93 7.62
C LEU A 28 -5.83 -14.79 8.97
N PRO A 29 -5.77 -13.63 9.64
CA PRO A 29 -6.46 -13.44 10.90
C PRO A 29 -7.97 -13.53 10.73
N LEU A 30 -8.67 -13.72 11.86
CA LEU A 30 -10.13 -13.74 11.89
C LEU A 30 -10.69 -12.39 11.39
N PRO A 31 -11.89 -12.36 10.78
CA PRO A 31 -12.51 -11.13 10.31
C PRO A 31 -12.63 -10.04 11.38
N ASN A 32 -12.81 -10.42 12.64
CA ASN A 32 -12.95 -9.48 13.77
C ASN A 32 -11.60 -8.95 14.30
N THR A 33 -10.47 -9.45 13.80
CA THR A 33 -9.13 -9.04 14.22
C THR A 33 -8.27 -8.58 13.05
N ARG A 34 -8.92 -8.18 11.95
CA ARG A 34 -8.29 -7.61 10.76
C ARG A 34 -9.08 -6.44 10.20
N THR A 35 -8.35 -5.47 9.67
CA THR A 35 -8.89 -4.37 8.88
C THR A 35 -8.64 -4.62 7.40
N TYR A 36 -9.65 -4.39 6.56
CA TYR A 36 -9.52 -4.47 5.11
C TYR A 36 -8.79 -3.24 4.56
N LEU A 37 -7.76 -3.46 3.74
CA LEU A 37 -6.94 -2.39 3.15
C LEU A 37 -7.40 -1.99 1.76
N GLY A 38 -7.90 -2.95 0.98
CA GLY A 38 -8.26 -2.74 -0.42
C GLY A 38 -7.77 -3.85 -1.33
N VAL A 39 -7.94 -3.64 -2.63
CA VAL A 39 -7.43 -4.53 -3.69
C VAL A 39 -6.24 -3.87 -4.35
N TYR A 40 -5.12 -4.58 -4.40
CA TYR A 40 -3.89 -4.06 -4.99
C TYR A 40 -3.20 -5.12 -5.85
N PRO A 41 -2.48 -4.71 -6.92
CA PRO A 41 -1.63 -5.61 -7.68
C PRO A 41 -0.35 -5.99 -6.93
N PHE A 42 0.07 -5.14 -5.99
CA PHE A 42 1.32 -5.28 -5.25
C PHE A 42 1.11 -5.03 -3.77
N ALA A 43 1.81 -5.82 -2.95
CA ALA A 43 1.80 -5.72 -1.50
C ALA A 43 2.30 -4.37 -0.95
N VAL A 44 3.19 -3.70 -1.70
CA VAL A 44 3.75 -2.40 -1.28
C VAL A 44 2.65 -1.33 -1.19
N ASN A 45 1.70 -1.32 -2.14
CA ASN A 45 0.57 -0.38 -2.12
C ASN A 45 -0.34 -0.63 -0.89
N ALA A 46 -0.56 -1.90 -0.55
CA ALA A 46 -1.30 -2.28 0.65
C ALA A 46 -0.55 -1.86 1.94
N LEU A 47 0.77 -2.01 1.96
CA LEU A 47 1.61 -1.60 3.08
C LEU A 47 1.55 -0.09 3.30
N GLU A 48 1.60 0.70 2.24
CA GLU A 48 1.45 2.15 2.30
C GLU A 48 0.07 2.57 2.83
N GLN A 49 -0.99 1.91 2.36
CA GLN A 49 -2.34 2.16 2.87
C GLN A 49 -2.45 1.86 4.37
N ALA A 50 -1.90 0.73 4.83
CA ALA A 50 -1.89 0.36 6.24
C ALA A 50 -1.11 1.39 7.10
N ARG A 51 -0.04 1.95 6.55
CA ARG A 51 0.79 2.97 7.23
C ARG A 51 0.11 4.31 7.44
N ARG A 52 -0.99 4.59 6.73
CA ARG A 52 -1.77 5.82 6.94
C ARG A 52 -2.44 5.87 8.30
N PHE A 53 -2.69 4.71 8.92
CA PHE A 53 -3.41 4.61 10.19
C PHE A 53 -2.71 3.73 11.24
N ARG A 54 -1.58 3.08 10.90
CA ARG A 54 -0.73 2.32 11.83
C ARG A 54 0.73 2.71 11.64
N THR A 55 1.44 2.97 12.73
CA THR A 55 2.86 3.41 12.68
C THR A 55 3.85 2.27 12.49
N ALA A 56 3.56 1.07 12.99
CA ALA A 56 4.43 -0.10 12.88
C ALA A 56 3.75 -1.19 12.04
N VAL A 57 3.98 -1.19 10.71
CA VAL A 57 3.39 -2.18 9.79
C VAL A 57 4.48 -2.90 8.98
N ASN A 58 4.36 -4.22 8.93
CA ASN A 58 5.21 -5.13 8.15
C ASN A 58 4.39 -6.05 7.25
N GLY A 59 5.07 -6.61 6.24
CA GLY A 59 4.53 -7.68 5.41
C GLY A 59 4.52 -9.05 6.11
N CYS A 60 3.54 -9.90 5.81
CA CYS A 60 3.62 -11.32 6.13
C CYS A 60 4.70 -11.97 5.25
N LEU A 61 5.61 -12.74 5.84
CA LEU A 61 6.70 -13.40 5.11
C LEU A 61 6.22 -14.29 3.96
N HIS A 62 5.09 -14.97 4.12
CA HIS A 62 4.54 -15.87 3.10
C HIS A 62 3.77 -15.13 2.01
N CYS A 63 3.04 -14.10 2.40
CA CYS A 63 2.07 -13.44 1.53
C CYS A 63 2.74 -12.26 0.80
N THR A 64 3.80 -11.70 1.38
CA THR A 64 4.52 -10.51 0.90
C THR A 64 6.02 -10.60 1.26
N PRO A 65 6.81 -11.54 0.71
CA PRO A 65 8.21 -11.75 1.12
C PRO A 65 9.09 -10.51 0.95
N GLY A 66 8.85 -9.69 -0.08
CA GLY A 66 9.58 -8.42 -0.28
C GLY A 66 9.21 -7.29 0.69
N CYS A 67 8.09 -7.40 1.40
CA CYS A 67 7.63 -6.38 2.36
C CYS A 67 7.89 -6.78 3.83
N TYR A 68 8.49 -7.95 4.05
CA TYR A 68 8.91 -8.40 5.38
C TYR A 68 10.10 -7.56 5.86
N HIS A 69 10.08 -7.08 7.11
CA HIS A 69 11.12 -6.22 7.71
C HIS A 69 11.33 -4.83 7.07
N GLY A 70 10.40 -4.32 6.28
CA GLY A 70 10.48 -2.95 5.77
C GLY A 70 11.63 -2.70 4.77
N ILE A 71 12.17 -3.74 4.14
CA ILE A 71 13.24 -3.62 3.13
C ILE A 71 12.82 -2.73 1.94
N LEU A 72 11.51 -2.59 1.66
CA LEU A 72 10.98 -1.71 0.63
C LEU A 72 10.40 -0.38 1.15
N ALA A 73 10.70 -0.02 2.39
CA ALA A 73 10.19 1.18 3.03
C ALA A 73 11.27 2.27 3.05
N SER A 74 11.44 3.00 1.96
CA SER A 74 11.85 4.42 1.91
C SER A 74 12.49 4.77 0.57
N ASN A 75 11.72 4.76 -0.52
CA ASN A 75 11.95 5.77 -1.55
C ASN A 75 10.81 6.76 -1.43
N ARG A 76 11.04 7.77 -0.57
CA ARG A 76 10.20 8.96 -0.44
C ARG A 76 10.32 9.76 -1.74
N HIS A 77 9.67 9.31 -2.80
CA HIS A 77 9.38 10.17 -3.94
C HIS A 77 8.22 11.06 -3.49
N LYS A 78 8.56 12.26 -3.01
CA LYS A 78 7.70 13.43 -3.24
C LYS A 78 7.60 13.57 -4.76
N GLU A 79 6.71 12.85 -5.40
CA GLU A 79 6.28 13.17 -6.75
C GLU A 79 4.87 13.72 -6.62
N GLU A 80 4.89 15.03 -6.46
CA GLU A 80 3.80 15.97 -6.67
C GLU A 80 3.08 15.58 -7.98
N GLN A 81 2.02 14.78 -7.85
CA GLN A 81 1.08 14.54 -8.93
C GLN A 81 0.21 15.80 -9.10
N THR A 82 0.79 16.81 -9.74
CA THR A 82 0.03 17.74 -10.57
C THR A 82 0.56 17.56 -11.98
N GLN A 83 -0.14 16.71 -12.73
CA GLN A 83 0.09 16.50 -14.15
C GLN A 83 0.00 17.83 -14.88
N ASP A 84 1.02 18.04 -15.71
CA ASP A 84 1.05 18.95 -16.83
C ASP A 84 -0.26 18.93 -17.63
N ASP A 85 -1.01 20.02 -17.57
CA ASP A 85 -1.93 20.41 -18.63
C ASP A 85 -1.12 21.22 -19.65
N GLN A 86 -0.50 20.51 -20.59
CA GLN A 86 0.17 21.12 -21.74
C GLN A 86 -0.72 21.02 -22.98
N THR A 87 -1.35 22.17 -23.29
CA THR A 87 -1.29 22.91 -24.58
C THR A 87 -1.96 22.31 -25.84
N PRO A 88 -2.53 23.12 -26.77
CA PRO A 88 -1.80 24.21 -27.44
C PRO A 88 -2.55 25.50 -27.80
N SER A 89 -1.76 26.59 -27.80
CA SER A 89 -1.67 27.66 -28.81
C SER A 89 -2.84 27.79 -29.81
N ALA A 90 -3.53 28.93 -29.75
CA ALA A 90 -4.12 29.54 -30.94
C ALA A 90 -3.99 31.08 -30.88
N SER A 91 -2.97 31.55 -31.60
CA SER A 91 -3.04 32.66 -32.56
C SER A 91 -3.44 34.06 -32.10
N ALA A 92 -2.43 34.94 -32.24
CA ALA A 92 -2.54 36.39 -32.39
C ALA A 92 -3.48 36.82 -33.56
N GLN A 93 -3.78 38.14 -33.58
CA GLN A 93 -4.49 38.98 -34.57
C GLN A 93 -5.92 39.35 -34.14
N SER A 94 -6.44 40.58 -34.23
CA SER A 94 -6.00 41.92 -34.64
C SER A 94 -7.16 42.89 -34.31
N ALA A 95 -6.86 44.17 -34.05
CA ALA A 95 -7.63 45.39 -34.41
C ALA A 95 -7.35 46.51 -33.40
#